data_AF-A0A1B6HI74-F1
#
_entry.id   AF-A0A1B6HI74-F1
#
_cell.length_a   1.000
_cell.length_b   1.000
_cell.length_c   1.000
_cell.angle_alpha   90.00
_cell.angle_beta   90.00
_cell.angle_gamma   90.00
#
_symmetry.space_group_name_H-M   'P 1'
#
loop_
_entity.id
_entity.type
_entity.pdbx_description
1 polymer ?
#
loop_
_entity_poly.entity_id
_entity_poly.type
_entity_poly.pdbx_seq_one_letter_code
_entity_poly.pdbx_strand_id
1 'polypeptide(L)'
;MFKLRAQDARARQEWVNRLRAVAELHAMAVAHNNPPLLPREHVTPGNGGLQSSSTLAVWDAFSAVKDHLFRAEQSNFLLARAIDDLPTCGDVRHVDNDLLLLKAASHAMLLSLSQCLYILQHQQSTASDIGSCKSSKANSDNPNCSSSHSKKKFVL
;
A
#
# COMPACT_ATOMS: atom_id res chain seq x y z
N MET A 1 13.60 15.30 3.90
CA MET A 1 12.79 16.19 3.01
C MET A 1 13.76 16.98 2.16
N PHE A 2 13.78 16.76 0.84
CA PHE A 2 14.67 17.48 -0.05
C PHE A 2 14.02 18.79 -0.51
N LYS A 3 14.73 19.92 -0.34
CA LYS A 3 14.29 21.24 -0.78
C LYS A 3 15.12 21.67 -1.97
N LEU A 4 14.48 21.70 -3.13
CA LEU A 4 15.11 22.19 -4.37
C LEU A 4 14.95 23.72 -4.44
N ARG A 5 16.06 24.42 -4.67
CA ARG A 5 16.05 25.85 -4.99
C ARG A 5 16.49 26.04 -6.44
N ALA A 6 15.77 26.90 -7.16
CA ALA A 6 16.23 27.42 -8.43
C ALA A 6 16.76 28.85 -8.24
N GLN A 7 17.61 29.26 -9.17
CA GLN A 7 18.25 30.57 -9.23
C GLN A 7 17.28 31.72 -9.51
N ASP A 8 16.19 31.46 -10.23
CA ASP A 8 15.16 32.46 -10.56
C ASP A 8 13.74 31.84 -10.64
N ALA A 9 12.73 32.71 -10.66
CA ALA A 9 11.33 32.29 -10.66
C ALA A 9 10.91 31.53 -11.94
N ARG A 10 11.50 31.86 -13.10
CA ARG A 10 11.20 31.19 -14.37
C ARG A 10 11.77 29.78 -14.36
N ALA A 11 13.05 29.62 -14.01
CA ALA A 11 13.70 28.32 -13.87
C ALA A 11 12.97 27.43 -12.86
N ARG A 12 12.46 28.01 -11.75
CA ARG A 12 11.60 27.28 -10.80
C ARG A 12 10.33 26.76 -11.47
N GLN A 13 9.63 27.62 -12.21
CA GLN A 13 8.37 27.24 -12.84
C GLN A 13 8.56 26.18 -13.93
N GLU A 14 9.63 26.29 -14.72
CA GLU A 14 10.00 25.28 -15.71
C GLU A 14 10.26 23.92 -15.06
N TRP A 15 11.02 23.89 -13.96
CA TRP A 15 11.24 22.65 -13.21
C TRP A 15 9.96 22.05 -12.65
N VAL A 16 9.08 22.89 -12.07
CA VAL A 16 7.77 22.44 -11.58
C VAL A 16 6.92 21.87 -12.71
N ASN A 17 6.89 22.52 -13.87
CA ASN A 17 6.14 22.05 -15.03
C ASN A 17 6.71 20.73 -15.57
N ARG A 18 8.03 20.58 -15.65
CA ARG A 18 8.69 19.33 -16.06
C ARG A 18 8.43 18.20 -15.07
N LEU A 19 8.53 18.46 -13.77
CA LEU A 19 8.22 17.47 -12.73
C LEU A 19 6.75 17.04 -12.78
N ARG A 20 5.83 18.00 -12.99
CA ARG A 20 4.41 17.70 -13.16
C ARG A 20 4.17 16.83 -14.39
N ALA A 21 4.75 17.18 -15.54
CA ALA A 21 4.63 16.40 -16.76
C ALA A 21 5.19 14.97 -16.63
N VAL A 22 6.33 14.81 -15.95
CA VAL A 22 6.89 13.47 -15.67
C VAL A 22 5.99 12.69 -14.71
N ALA A 23 5.46 13.33 -13.66
CA ALA A 23 4.55 12.69 -12.73
C ALA A 23 3.24 12.26 -13.41
N GLU A 24 2.67 13.11 -14.27
CA GLU A 24 1.49 12.82 -15.07
C GLU A 24 1.75 11.69 -16.06
N LEU A 25 2.87 11.74 -16.79
CA LEU A 25 3.28 10.68 -17.72
C LEU A 25 3.47 9.34 -17.00
N HIS A 26 4.14 9.37 -15.84
CA HIS A 26 4.33 8.19 -15.01
C HIS A 26 2.99 7.66 -14.49
N ALA A 27 2.08 8.54 -14.05
CA ALA A 27 0.73 8.14 -13.62
C ALA A 27 -0.07 7.51 -14.77
N MET A 28 0.01 8.06 -15.99
CA MET A 28 -0.64 7.49 -17.18
C MET A 28 -0.03 6.15 -17.60
N ALA A 29 1.30 6.02 -17.54
CA ALA A 29 2.00 4.78 -17.87
C ALA A 29 1.71 3.69 -16.82
N VAL A 30 1.69 4.04 -15.53
CA VAL A 30 1.26 3.14 -14.46
C VAL A 30 -0.19 2.74 -14.67
N ALA A 31 -1.09 3.69 -14.97
CA ALA A 31 -2.50 3.41 -15.26
C ALA A 31 -2.71 2.48 -16.47
N HIS A 32 -1.81 2.53 -17.46
CA HIS A 32 -1.89 1.64 -18.62
C HIS A 32 -1.42 0.22 -18.30
N ASN A 33 -0.36 0.06 -17.50
CA ASN A 33 0.19 -1.26 -17.14
C ASN A 33 -0.53 -1.91 -15.95
N ASN A 34 -1.06 -1.08 -15.05
CA ASN A 34 -1.83 -1.42 -13.86
C ASN A 34 -2.96 -0.40 -13.75
N PRO A 35 -4.16 -0.68 -14.31
CA PRO A 35 -5.28 0.25 -14.22
C PRO A 35 -5.44 0.71 -12.77
N PRO A 36 -5.41 2.03 -12.49
CA PRO A 36 -5.61 2.50 -11.13
C PRO A 36 -7.00 2.00 -10.77
N LEU A 37 -7.08 1.24 -9.68
CA LEU A 37 -8.38 0.94 -9.09
C LEU A 37 -9.05 2.28 -8.86
N LEU A 38 -10.11 2.51 -9.62
CA LEU A 38 -10.87 3.74 -9.68
C LEU A 38 -11.06 4.25 -8.25
N PRO A 39 -10.74 5.51 -7.91
CA PRO A 39 -11.24 6.10 -6.68
C PRO A 39 -12.75 5.87 -6.66
N ARG A 40 -13.20 5.17 -5.63
CA ARG A 40 -14.57 4.66 -5.44
C ARG A 40 -15.53 5.84 -5.25
N GLU A 41 -15.84 6.58 -6.31
CA GLU A 41 -16.72 7.74 -6.23
C GLU A 41 -17.59 7.82 -7.50
N HIS A 42 -18.56 6.90 -7.64
CA HIS A 42 -19.95 7.27 -7.91
C HIS A 42 -20.85 6.03 -7.99
N VAL A 43 -21.81 6.01 -7.08
CA VAL A 43 -22.96 5.10 -7.07
C VAL A 43 -23.83 5.42 -8.27
N THR A 44 -23.78 4.59 -9.31
CA THR A 44 -24.97 4.34 -10.14
C THR A 44 -25.88 3.40 -9.35
N PRO A 45 -27.15 3.77 -9.07
CA PRO A 45 -28.09 2.86 -8.43
C PRO A 45 -28.58 1.87 -9.50
N GLY A 46 -27.81 0.81 -9.72
CA GLY A 46 -28.18 -0.29 -10.60
C GLY A 46 -27.09 -1.36 -10.62
N ASN A 47 -27.44 -2.57 -10.16
CA ASN A 47 -26.64 -3.80 -10.14
C ASN A 47 -25.59 -3.97 -9.02
N GLY A 48 -26.06 -4.31 -7.82
CA GLY A 48 -25.25 -4.80 -6.69
C GLY A 48 -24.68 -6.22 -6.82
N GLY A 49 -24.28 -6.66 -8.02
CA GLY A 49 -23.83 -8.05 -8.27
C GLY A 49 -22.32 -8.25 -8.48
N LEU A 50 -21.56 -7.20 -8.83
CA LEU A 50 -20.19 -7.37 -9.37
C LEU A 50 -19.04 -7.19 -8.36
N GLN A 51 -19.32 -6.64 -7.16
CA GLN A 51 -18.28 -6.38 -6.17
C GLN A 51 -17.73 -7.65 -5.50
N SER A 52 -18.57 -8.68 -5.32
CA SER A 52 -18.17 -9.95 -4.70
C SER A 52 -17.17 -10.74 -5.55
N SER A 53 -17.32 -10.71 -6.88
CA SER A 53 -16.41 -11.41 -7.79
C SER A 53 -15.02 -10.75 -7.85
N SER A 54 -14.95 -9.44 -7.66
CA SER A 54 -13.70 -8.69 -7.70
C SER A 54 -12.90 -8.86 -6.41
N THR A 55 -13.55 -8.91 -5.25
CA THR A 55 -12.89 -9.18 -3.97
C THR A 55 -12.34 -10.61 -3.93
N LEU A 56 -13.08 -11.59 -4.43
CA LEU A 56 -12.60 -12.98 -4.53
C LEU A 56 -11.34 -13.11 -5.38
N ALA A 57 -11.31 -12.47 -6.56
CA ALA A 57 -10.12 -12.47 -7.43
C ALA A 57 -8.88 -11.86 -6.74
N VAL A 58 -9.06 -10.84 -5.89
CA VAL A 58 -7.98 -10.25 -5.08
C VAL A 58 -7.48 -11.23 -4.02
N TRP A 59 -8.37 -11.96 -3.35
CA TRP A 59 -7.99 -12.99 -2.38
C TRP A 59 -7.28 -14.19 -3.03
N ASP A 60 -7.68 -14.56 -4.25
CA ASP A 60 -6.99 -15.58 -5.05
C ASP A 60 -5.58 -15.11 -5.42
N ALA A 61 -5.43 -13.85 -5.83
CA ALA A 61 -4.12 -13.25 -6.09
C ALA A 61 -3.23 -13.24 -4.85
N PHE A 62 -3.76 -12.87 -3.67
CA PHE A 62 -2.99 -12.96 -2.42
C PHE A 62 -2.59 -14.39 -2.06
N SER A 63 -3.46 -15.37 -2.31
CA SER A 63 -3.15 -16.78 -2.09
C SER A 63 -2.05 -17.27 -3.03
N ALA A 64 -2.07 -16.86 -4.29
CA ALA A 64 -1.01 -17.14 -5.25
C ALA A 64 0.33 -16.52 -4.81
N VAL A 65 0.33 -15.26 -4.35
CA VAL A 65 1.54 -14.61 -3.83
C VAL A 65 2.10 -15.35 -2.61
N LYS A 66 1.25 -15.85 -1.71
CA LYS A 66 1.68 -16.67 -0.56
C LYS A 66 2.35 -17.97 -1.02
N ASP A 67 1.79 -18.65 -2.03
CA ASP A 67 2.40 -19.87 -2.59
C ASP A 67 3.77 -19.56 -3.22
N HIS A 68 3.88 -18.48 -3.99
CA HIS A 68 5.15 -18.05 -4.57
C HIS A 68 6.19 -17.69 -3.50
N LEU A 69 5.78 -16.98 -2.45
CA LEU A 69 6.67 -16.61 -1.35
C LEU A 69 7.16 -17.87 -0.61
N PHE A 70 6.28 -18.83 -0.36
CA PHE A 70 6.64 -20.11 0.26
C PHE A 70 7.64 -20.91 -0.59
N ARG A 71 7.45 -20.98 -1.91
CA ARG A 71 8.41 -21.61 -2.83
C ARG A 71 9.76 -20.89 -2.80
N ALA A 72 9.75 -19.55 -2.78
CA ALA A 72 10.96 -18.75 -2.70
C ALA A 72 11.70 -18.95 -1.36
N GLU A 73 10.97 -19.08 -0.25
CA GLU A 73 11.53 -19.42 1.07
C GLU A 73 12.24 -20.78 1.05
N GLN A 74 11.62 -21.79 0.42
CA GLN A 74 12.23 -23.11 0.28
C GLN A 74 13.50 -23.06 -0.57
N SER A 75 13.49 -22.33 -1.68
CA SER A 75 14.70 -22.11 -2.48
C SER A 75 15.79 -21.38 -1.70
N ASN A 76 15.43 -20.36 -0.91
CA ASN A 76 16.39 -19.61 -0.09
C ASN A 76 16.97 -20.47 1.03
N PHE A 77 16.18 -21.38 1.61
CA PHE A 77 16.66 -22.37 2.58
C PHE A 77 17.68 -23.32 1.95
N LEU A 78 17.40 -23.83 0.75
CA LEU A 78 18.34 -24.70 0.02
C LEU A 78 19.62 -23.97 -0.36
N LEU A 79 19.51 -22.72 -0.83
CA LEU A 79 20.66 -21.85 -1.10
C LEU A 79 21.51 -21.66 0.16
N ALA A 80 20.88 -21.27 1.27
CA ALA A 80 21.55 -21.06 2.54
C ALA A 80 22.30 -22.31 3.00
N ARG A 81 21.69 -23.49 2.87
CA ARG A 81 22.31 -24.77 3.19
C ARG A 81 23.48 -25.10 2.27
N ALA A 82 23.31 -24.89 0.96
CA ALA A 82 24.39 -25.12 -0.01
C ALA A 82 25.62 -24.24 0.27
N ILE A 83 25.40 -23.00 0.73
CA ILE A 83 26.47 -22.11 1.19
C ILE A 83 27.13 -22.65 2.45
N ASP A 84 26.36 -23.13 3.43
CA ASP A 84 26.90 -23.66 4.70
C ASP A 84 27.67 -24.99 4.50
N ASP A 85 27.27 -25.80 3.51
CA ASP A 85 27.91 -27.08 3.17
C ASP A 85 29.23 -26.90 2.37
N LEU A 86 29.62 -25.67 2.01
CA LEU A 86 30.89 -25.40 1.32
C LEU A 86 32.11 -25.75 2.19
N PRO A 87 33.17 -26.31 1.59
CA PRO A 87 34.37 -26.68 2.32
C PRO A 87 35.04 -25.47 3.00
N THR A 88 35.65 -25.70 4.16
CA THR A 88 36.35 -24.69 4.96
C THR A 88 37.65 -24.20 4.32
N CYS A 89 38.17 -24.93 3.33
CA CYS A 89 39.43 -24.66 2.62
C CYS A 89 39.18 -24.78 1.10
N GLY A 90 39.60 -23.79 0.32
CA GLY A 90 39.35 -23.70 -1.11
C GLY A 90 39.22 -22.25 -1.59
N ASP A 91 39.03 -22.09 -2.90
CA ASP A 91 38.85 -20.78 -3.59
C ASP A 91 37.46 -20.16 -3.32
N VAL A 92 36.47 -20.99 -2.97
CA VAL A 92 35.12 -20.56 -2.56
C VAL A 92 34.80 -21.17 -1.19
N ARG A 93 34.48 -20.32 -0.22
CA ARG A 93 34.30 -20.66 1.19
C ARG A 93 32.99 -20.09 1.71
N HIS A 94 32.36 -20.77 2.66
CA HIS A 94 31.12 -20.29 3.31
C HIS A 94 31.26 -18.94 4.03
N VAL A 95 32.50 -18.48 4.28
CA VAL A 95 32.81 -17.17 4.88
C VAL A 95 33.05 -16.05 3.86
N ASP A 96 32.92 -16.33 2.56
CA ASP A 96 33.15 -15.32 1.53
C ASP A 96 32.10 -14.21 1.62
N ASN A 97 32.56 -12.96 1.61
CA ASN A 97 31.70 -11.81 1.85
C ASN A 97 30.56 -11.70 0.82
N ASP A 98 30.82 -12.07 -0.44
CA ASP A 98 29.80 -12.06 -1.49
C ASP A 98 28.72 -13.13 -1.26
N LEU A 99 29.10 -14.31 -0.75
CA LEU A 99 28.14 -15.36 -0.40
C LEU A 99 27.34 -15.01 0.85
N LEU A 100 27.98 -14.40 1.86
CA LEU A 100 27.31 -13.89 3.04
C LEU A 100 26.34 -12.76 2.69
N LEU A 101 26.75 -11.84 1.83
CA LEU A 101 25.90 -10.76 1.33
C LEU A 101 24.75 -11.32 0.51
N LEU A 102 24.99 -12.28 -0.38
CA LEU A 102 23.95 -12.94 -1.16
C LEU A 102 22.92 -13.64 -0.26
N LYS A 103 23.37 -14.35 0.77
CA LYS A 103 22.52 -15.03 1.77
C LYS A 103 21.69 -14.01 2.56
N ALA A 104 22.32 -12.95 3.05
CA ALA A 104 21.66 -11.89 3.79
C ALA A 104 20.64 -11.12 2.92
N ALA A 105 21.03 -10.73 1.71
CA ALA A 105 20.18 -10.00 0.77
C ALA A 105 18.98 -10.85 0.34
N SER A 106 19.19 -12.14 0.03
CA SER A 106 18.10 -13.05 -0.36
C SER A 106 17.07 -13.21 0.76
N HIS A 107 17.52 -13.35 2.01
CA HIS A 107 16.63 -13.40 3.17
C HIS A 107 15.93 -12.06 3.42
N ALA A 108 16.64 -10.93 3.31
CA ALA A 108 16.06 -9.61 3.47
C ALA A 108 14.97 -9.31 2.42
N MET A 109 15.16 -9.76 1.17
CA MET A 109 14.14 -9.68 0.14
C MET A 109 12.87 -10.43 0.54
N LEU A 110 12.97 -11.68 1.02
CA LEU A 110 11.81 -12.45 1.49
C LEU A 110 11.06 -11.74 2.62
N LEU A 111 11.80 -11.18 3.59
CA LEU A 111 11.20 -10.40 4.68
C LEU A 111 10.47 -9.16 4.15
N SER A 112 11.08 -8.42 3.22
CA SER A 112 10.46 -7.23 2.65
C SER A 112 9.19 -7.57 1.86
N LEU A 113 9.19 -8.66 1.10
CA LEU A 113 8.02 -9.13 0.35
C LEU A 113 6.89 -9.57 1.28
N SER A 114 7.21 -10.29 2.36
CA SER A 114 6.25 -10.68 3.39
C SER A 114 5.59 -9.47 4.05
N GLN A 115 6.40 -8.46 4.40
CA GLN A 115 5.91 -7.20 4.97
C GLN A 115 5.04 -6.42 3.98
N CYS A 116 5.43 -6.34 2.70
CA CYS A 116 4.62 -5.71 1.66
C CYS A 116 3.26 -6.41 1.52
N LEU A 117 3.23 -7.74 1.50
CA LEU A 117 1.99 -8.51 1.43
C LEU A 117 1.09 -8.25 2.65
N TYR A 118 1.67 -8.21 3.86
CA TYR A 118 0.93 -7.89 5.08
C TYR A 118 0.27 -6.51 5.02
N ILE A 119 1.01 -5.50 4.56
CA ILE A 119 0.49 -4.13 4.38
C ILE A 119 -0.64 -4.08 3.34
N LEU A 120 -0.50 -4.84 2.24
CA LEU A 120 -1.54 -4.92 1.20
C LEU A 120 -2.81 -5.62 1.71
N GLN A 121 -2.66 -6.72 2.46
CA GLN A 121 -3.79 -7.45 3.05
C GLN A 121 -4.54 -6.59 4.07
N HIS A 122 -3.83 -5.83 4.90
CA HIS A 122 -4.43 -4.94 5.91
C HIS A 122 -5.25 -3.82 5.27
N GLN A 123 -4.75 -3.21 4.18
CA GLN A 123 -5.50 -2.19 3.43
C GLN A 123 -6.78 -2.74 2.80
N GLN A 124 -6.77 -4.00 2.35
CA GLN A 124 -7.96 -4.64 1.78
C GLN A 124 -9.04 -4.90 2.86
N SER A 125 -8.65 -5.26 4.08
CA SER A 125 -9.57 -5.46 5.21
C SER A 125 -10.16 -4.14 5.74
N THR A 126 -9.39 -3.05 5.76
CA THR A 126 -9.91 -1.74 6.20
C THR A 126 -10.79 -1.07 5.15
N ALA A 127 -10.57 -1.34 3.86
CA ALA A 127 -11.43 -0.87 2.76
C ALA A 127 -12.83 -1.50 2.77
N SER A 128 -13.01 -2.68 3.38
CA SER A 128 -14.34 -3.31 3.55
C SER A 128 -15.20 -2.67 4.65
N ASP A 129 -14.61 -2.00 5.65
CA ASP A 129 -15.35 -1.46 6.82
C ASP A 129 -15.83 0.00 6.66
N ILE A 130 -15.33 0.75 5.69
CA ILE A 130 -15.73 2.17 5.46
C ILE A 130 -17.12 2.29 4.78
N GLY A 131 -17.79 1.17 4.47
CA GLY A 131 -19.09 1.14 3.79
C GLY A 131 -20.34 1.44 4.63
N SER A 132 -20.25 1.69 5.95
CA SER A 132 -21.44 1.69 6.83
C SER A 132 -21.73 2.98 7.62
N CYS A 133 -21.25 4.16 7.18
CA CYS A 133 -21.64 5.44 7.77
C CYS A 133 -22.62 6.18 6.85
N LYS A 134 -23.92 5.84 6.91
CA LYS A 134 -24.98 6.63 6.25
C LYS A 134 -25.13 7.98 6.96
N SER A 135 -24.64 9.04 6.33
CA SER A 135 -24.94 10.43 6.67
C SER A 135 -26.42 10.71 6.39
N SER A 136 -27.19 10.95 7.45
CA SER A 136 -28.54 11.51 7.37
C SER A 136 -28.44 13.02 7.13
N LYS A 137 -28.73 13.37 5.88
CA LYS A 137 -29.18 14.64 5.29
C LYS A 137 -29.39 15.84 6.24
N ALA A 138 -28.69 16.92 5.91
CA ALA A 138 -28.86 18.27 6.41
C ALA A 138 -30.28 18.83 6.18
N ASN A 139 -30.76 19.67 7.10
CA ASN A 139 -31.57 20.82 6.72
C ASN A 139 -31.19 22.06 7.55
N SER A 140 -30.96 23.14 6.82
CA SER A 140 -30.76 24.52 7.26
C SER A 140 -32.02 25.06 7.92
N ASP A 141 -31.92 25.88 8.98
CA ASP A 141 -32.40 27.29 8.95
C ASP A 141 -32.31 28.01 10.32
N ASN A 142 -31.50 29.08 10.29
CA ASN A 142 -31.63 30.39 10.95
C ASN A 142 -31.38 30.60 12.48
N PRO A 143 -30.79 31.76 12.89
CA PRO A 143 -30.41 32.08 14.27
C PRO A 143 -31.42 33.03 14.96
N ASN A 144 -31.64 32.87 16.27
CA ASN A 144 -31.84 34.01 17.20
C ASN A 144 -31.77 33.59 18.68
N CYS A 145 -31.22 34.48 19.51
CA CYS A 145 -31.22 34.51 20.97
C CYS A 145 -32.62 34.42 21.59
N SER A 146 -32.75 33.72 22.73
CA SER A 146 -33.11 34.32 24.04
C SER A 146 -33.64 33.30 25.06
N SER A 147 -33.07 33.38 26.27
CA SER A 147 -33.72 33.35 27.59
C SER A 147 -34.35 32.06 28.16
N SER A 148 -33.91 31.80 29.41
CA SER A 148 -34.69 31.36 30.58
C SER A 148 -34.82 29.87 30.94
N HIS A 149 -34.17 29.57 32.07
CA HIS A 149 -34.67 28.86 33.26
C HIS A 149 -35.42 27.53 33.09
N SER A 150 -34.83 26.43 33.61
CA SER A 150 -35.31 25.84 34.87
C SER A 150 -34.46 24.65 35.34
N LYS A 151 -34.24 24.64 36.66
CA LYS A 151 -33.59 23.61 37.49
C LYS A 151 -34.32 22.26 37.42
N LYS A 152 -33.57 21.16 37.48
CA LYS A 152 -33.80 19.92 38.30
C LYS A 152 -32.74 18.88 37.89
N LYS A 153 -31.67 18.67 38.67
CA LYS A 153 -31.55 17.60 39.70
C LYS A 153 -32.19 16.28 39.26
N PHE A 154 -31.41 15.22 39.09
CA PHE A 154 -31.26 14.17 40.10
C PHE A 154 -30.04 13.29 39.78
N VAL A 155 -29.33 12.93 40.86
CA VAL A 155 -28.18 12.03 40.93
C VAL A 155 -28.69 10.68 41.41
N LEU A 156 -28.18 9.60 40.81
CA LEU A 156 -27.69 8.39 41.47
C LEU A 156 -26.86 7.60 40.46
#